data_AF-A0A447R360-F1
#
_entry.id   AF-A0A447R360-F1
#
_cell.length_a   1.000
_cell.length_b   1.000
_cell.length_c   1.000
_cell.angle_alpha   90.00
_cell.angle_beta   90.00
_cell.angle_gamma   90.00
#
_symmetry.space_group_name_H-M   'P 1'
#
loop_
_entity.id
_entity.type
_entity.pdbx_description
1 polymer ?
#
loop_
_entity_poly.entity_id
_entity_poly.type
_entity_poly.pdbx_seq_one_letter_code
_entity_poly.pdbx_strand_id
1 'polypeptide(L)'
;MSEAHKVVDLLRHAPKDDIIVMLLCMSLTVLFDMVIAISVGIVLASLLFMRRIARMTRLAPVNVDVPDDVLVLRVIGPLFFAAAEGLFTELESRINGKRIVVLKWDAVPVLDAGGWMLFSVL
;
A
#
# COMPACT_ATOMS: atom_id res chain seq x y z
N MET A 1 -30.43 -23.58 -6.63
CA MET A 1 -29.50 -22.65 -7.31
C MET A 1 -28.56 -22.08 -6.26
N SER A 2 -27.51 -22.82 -5.90
CA SER A 2 -26.46 -22.36 -4.96
C SER A 2 -25.18 -22.15 -5.77
N GLU A 3 -24.71 -20.91 -5.83
CA GLU A 3 -23.50 -20.50 -6.54
C GLU A 3 -22.21 -20.91 -5.78
N ALA A 4 -22.25 -22.03 -5.07
CA ALA A 4 -21.12 -22.56 -4.30
C ALA A 4 -19.88 -22.75 -5.17
N HIS A 5 -20.07 -23.10 -6.45
CA HIS A 5 -19.00 -23.23 -7.42
C HIS A 5 -18.24 -21.90 -7.65
N LYS A 6 -18.93 -20.75 -7.67
CA LYS A 6 -18.28 -19.43 -7.77
C LYS A 6 -17.51 -19.06 -6.51
N VAL A 7 -18.04 -19.40 -5.33
CA VAL A 7 -17.36 -19.17 -4.05
C VAL A 7 -16.08 -19.99 -3.97
N VAL A 8 -16.12 -21.25 -4.39
CA VAL A 8 -14.95 -22.13 -4.47
C VAL A 8 -13.93 -21.62 -5.49
N ASP A 9 -14.39 -21.10 -6.62
CA ASP A 9 -13.50 -20.56 -7.65
C ASP A 9 -12.80 -19.26 -7.20
N LEU A 10 -13.55 -18.36 -6.53
CA LEU A 10 -12.99 -17.18 -5.88
C LEU A 10 -11.98 -17.55 -4.78
N LEU A 11 -12.28 -18.55 -3.94
CA LEU A 11 -11.35 -19.06 -2.94
C LEU A 11 -10.03 -19.56 -3.54
N ARG A 12 -10.04 -20.06 -4.78
CA ARG A 12 -8.84 -20.55 -5.46
C ARG A 12 -8.05 -19.47 -6.17
N HIS A 13 -8.70 -18.43 -6.69
CA HIS A 13 -8.07 -17.47 -7.59
C HIS A 13 -7.98 -16.03 -7.06
N ALA A 14 -8.74 -15.66 -6.03
CA ALA A 14 -8.77 -14.29 -5.53
C ALA A 14 -7.51 -13.94 -4.70
N PRO A 15 -7.15 -12.64 -4.61
CA PRO A 15 -6.12 -12.17 -3.69
C PRO A 15 -6.40 -12.60 -2.25
N LYS A 16 -5.35 -12.93 -1.49
CA LYS A 16 -5.46 -13.35 -0.07
C LYS A 16 -6.27 -12.36 0.77
N ASP A 17 -6.08 -11.07 0.54
CA ASP A 17 -6.77 -9.99 1.24
C ASP A 17 -8.31 -10.09 1.02
N ASP A 18 -8.75 -10.37 -0.20
CA ASP A 18 -10.18 -10.45 -0.57
C ASP A 18 -10.83 -11.73 -0.03
N ILE A 19 -10.08 -12.84 0.00
CA ILE A 19 -10.54 -14.12 0.59
C ILE A 19 -10.79 -13.97 2.10
N ILE A 20 -9.90 -13.26 2.80
CA ILE A 20 -10.05 -13.02 4.25
C ILE A 20 -11.34 -12.24 4.51
N VAL A 21 -11.62 -11.17 3.75
CA VAL A 21 -12.85 -10.39 3.89
C VAL A 21 -14.08 -11.27 3.64
N MET A 22 -14.05 -12.08 2.57
CA MET A 22 -15.18 -12.94 2.20
C MET A 22 -15.48 -13.97 3.29
N LEU A 23 -14.47 -14.71 3.76
CA LEU A 23 -14.65 -15.73 4.79
C LEU A 23 -15.10 -15.12 6.12
N LEU A 24 -14.55 -13.95 6.48
CA LEU A 24 -14.93 -13.24 7.68
C LEU A 24 -16.39 -12.77 7.60
N CYS A 25 -16.78 -12.12 6.51
CA CYS A 25 -18.15 -11.68 6.30
C CYS A 25 -19.14 -12.85 6.32
N MET A 26 -18.83 -13.93 5.60
CA MET A 26 -19.66 -15.14 5.59
C MET A 26 -19.79 -15.76 6.98
N SER A 27 -18.69 -15.87 7.73
CA SER A 27 -18.72 -16.41 9.10
C SER A 27 -19.54 -15.52 10.04
N LEU A 28 -19.39 -14.19 9.94
CA LEU A 28 -20.13 -13.25 10.78
C LEU A 28 -21.64 -13.28 10.48
N THR A 29 -22.05 -13.44 9.22
CA THR A 29 -23.48 -13.56 8.88
C THR A 29 -24.14 -14.80 9.47
N VAL A 30 -23.39 -15.89 9.63
CA VAL A 30 -23.91 -17.17 10.16
C VAL A 30 -23.94 -17.16 11.69
N LEU A 31 -22.94 -16.54 12.33
CA LEU A 31 -22.77 -16.57 13.79
C LEU A 31 -23.47 -15.43 14.53
N PHE A 32 -23.64 -14.27 13.90
CA PHE A 32 -24.15 -13.05 14.55
C PHE A 32 -25.39 -12.48 13.85
N ASP A 33 -25.19 -11.52 12.94
CA ASP A 33 -26.25 -10.80 12.24
C ASP A 33 -25.68 -10.23 10.91
N MET A 34 -26.52 -10.15 9.90
CA MET A 34 -26.22 -9.54 8.60
C MET A 34 -25.73 -8.09 8.74
N VAL A 35 -26.32 -7.29 9.62
CA VAL A 35 -25.92 -5.87 9.80
C VAL A 35 -24.50 -5.75 10.33
N ILE A 36 -24.15 -6.57 11.33
CA ILE A 36 -22.81 -6.61 11.91
C ILE A 36 -21.80 -7.07 10.85
N ALA A 37 -22.13 -8.13 10.11
CA ALA A 37 -21.26 -8.68 9.08
C ALA A 37 -20.93 -7.65 7.98
N ILE A 38 -21.93 -6.93 7.48
CA ILE A 38 -21.73 -5.90 6.45
C ILE A 38 -20.89 -4.75 7.00
N SER A 39 -21.19 -4.28 8.21
CA SER A 39 -20.47 -3.16 8.84
C SER A 39 -18.98 -3.47 9.01
N VAL A 40 -18.66 -4.64 9.58
CA VAL A 40 -17.27 -5.09 9.76
C VAL A 40 -16.61 -5.38 8.41
N GLY A 41 -17.33 -6.00 7.48
CA GLY A 41 -16.84 -6.34 6.15
C GLY A 41 -16.40 -5.11 5.36
N ILE A 42 -17.19 -4.04 5.36
CA ILE A 42 -16.86 -2.78 4.67
C ILE A 42 -15.63 -2.13 5.29
N VAL A 43 -15.58 -2.04 6.63
CA VAL A 43 -14.41 -1.47 7.34
C VAL A 43 -13.15 -2.26 6.99
N LEU A 44 -13.16 -3.58 7.11
CA LEU A 44 -12.00 -4.41 6.78
C LEU A 44 -11.59 -4.29 5.31
N ALA A 45 -12.56 -4.31 4.38
CA ALA A 45 -12.30 -4.16 2.95
C ALA A 45 -11.64 -2.82 2.64
N SER A 46 -12.14 -1.71 3.21
CA SER A 46 -11.55 -0.38 3.03
C SER A 46 -10.12 -0.29 3.56
N LEU A 47 -9.82 -0.89 4.71
CA LEU A 47 -8.48 -0.91 5.29
C LEU A 47 -7.50 -1.73 4.43
N LEU A 48 -7.92 -2.91 3.96
CA LEU A 48 -7.10 -3.74 3.08
C LEU A 48 -6.86 -3.08 1.73
N PHE A 49 -7.88 -2.39 1.20
CA PHE A 49 -7.76 -1.60 -0.02
C PHE A 49 -6.75 -0.44 0.17
N MET A 50 -6.85 0.29 1.28
CA MET A 50 -5.89 1.34 1.62
C MET A 50 -4.46 0.78 1.75
N ARG A 51 -4.29 -0.38 2.40
CA ARG A 51 -3.00 -1.07 2.48
C ARG A 51 -2.48 -1.49 1.09
N ARG A 52 -3.36 -1.91 0.19
CA ARG A 52 -3.01 -2.25 -1.19
C ARG A 52 -2.49 -1.03 -1.94
N ILE A 53 -3.16 0.12 -1.80
CA ILE A 53 -2.73 1.39 -2.39
C ILE A 53 -1.37 1.82 -1.81
N ALA A 54 -1.19 1.75 -0.49
CA ALA A 54 0.08 2.10 0.16
C ALA A 54 1.26 1.30 -0.38
N ARG A 55 1.05 -0.01 -0.64
CA ARG A 55 2.08 -0.90 -1.21
C ARG A 55 2.41 -0.65 -2.69
N MET A 56 1.64 0.18 -3.40
CA MET A 56 1.99 0.57 -4.77
C MET A 56 3.08 1.64 -4.79
N THR A 57 3.26 2.35 -3.68
CA THR A 57 4.27 3.40 -3.54
C THR A 57 5.65 2.78 -3.45
N ARG A 58 6.55 3.20 -4.34
CA ARG A 58 7.91 2.62 -4.46
C ARG A 58 8.94 3.65 -4.92
N LEU A 59 10.20 3.38 -4.60
CA LEU A 59 11.34 4.11 -5.12
C LEU A 59 11.88 3.44 -6.38
N ALA A 60 12.02 4.20 -7.46
CA ALA A 60 12.65 3.74 -8.69
C ALA A 60 13.95 4.52 -8.94
N PRO A 61 15.11 3.85 -9.15
CA PRO A 61 16.33 4.55 -9.55
C PRO A 61 16.15 5.16 -10.94
N VAL A 62 16.68 6.37 -11.11
CA VAL A 62 16.69 7.05 -12.41
C VAL A 62 18.05 6.83 -13.04
N ASN A 63 18.07 6.24 -14.25
CA ASN A 63 19.29 6.08 -15.02
C ASN A 63 19.72 7.43 -15.62
N VAL A 64 20.51 8.17 -14.85
CA VAL A 64 21.18 9.40 -15.27
C VAL A 64 22.64 9.29 -14.89
N ASP A 65 23.51 9.82 -15.75
CA ASP A 65 24.95 9.84 -15.50
C ASP A 65 25.23 10.88 -14.40
N VAL A 66 25.46 10.39 -13.19
CA VAL A 66 25.70 11.21 -12.00
C VAL A 66 26.93 10.68 -11.27
N PRO A 67 27.68 11.56 -10.60
CA PRO A 67 28.80 11.15 -9.75
C PRO A 67 28.39 10.11 -8.69
N ASP A 68 29.31 9.25 -8.28
CA ASP A 68 29.04 8.17 -7.31
C ASP A 68 28.57 8.67 -5.94
N ASP A 69 28.77 9.94 -5.60
CA ASP A 69 28.28 10.57 -4.37
C ASP A 69 26.84 11.12 -4.48
N VAL A 70 26.21 11.00 -5.65
CA VAL A 70 24.86 11.48 -5.93
C VAL A 70 23.91 10.30 -6.16
N LEU A 71 22.74 10.35 -5.53
CA LEU A 71 21.67 9.36 -5.68
C LEU A 71 20.43 10.01 -6.27
N VAL A 72 19.97 9.54 -7.43
CA VAL A 72 18.73 10.03 -8.06
C VAL A 72 17.64 8.97 -7.99
N LEU A 73 16.59 9.26 -7.23
CA LEU A 73 15.45 8.37 -7.03
C LEU A 73 14.17 9.06 -7.49
N ARG A 74 13.25 8.29 -8.05
CA ARG A 74 11.90 8.72 -8.41
C ARG A 74 10.90 8.05 -7.50
N VAL A 75 10.03 8.86 -6.89
CA VAL A 75 8.92 8.39 -6.08
C VAL A 75 7.73 8.15 -7.00
N ILE A 76 7.20 6.93 -6.99
CA ILE A 76 6.07 6.52 -7.83
C ILE A 76 4.96 6.02 -6.91
N GLY A 77 3.78 6.64 -7.00
CA GLY A 77 2.60 6.25 -6.22
C GLY A 77 2.19 7.30 -5.18
N PRO A 78 1.01 7.13 -4.56
CA PRO A 78 0.49 8.10 -3.59
C PRO A 78 1.34 8.11 -2.32
N LEU A 79 1.73 9.29 -1.87
CA LEU A 79 2.50 9.44 -0.63
C LEU A 79 1.58 9.94 0.48
N PHE A 80 1.15 9.00 1.32
CA PHE A 80 0.35 9.30 2.49
C PHE A 80 0.94 8.59 3.72
N PHE A 81 0.45 8.90 4.92
CA PHE A 81 1.02 8.37 6.17
C PHE A 81 1.35 6.86 6.11
N ALA A 82 0.42 6.01 5.66
CA ALA A 82 0.62 4.56 5.63
C ALA A 82 1.61 4.07 4.55
N ALA A 83 1.91 4.89 3.53
CA ALA A 83 2.90 4.59 2.50
C ALA A 83 4.28 5.19 2.83
N ALA A 84 4.31 6.29 3.58
CA ALA A 84 5.53 7.05 3.88
C ALA A 84 6.54 6.25 4.70
N GLU A 85 6.09 5.51 5.72
CA GLU A 85 6.96 4.72 6.60
C GLU A 85 7.77 3.67 5.82
N GLY A 86 7.11 2.90 4.95
CA GLY A 86 7.79 1.90 4.12
C GLY A 86 8.77 2.51 3.11
N LEU A 87 8.42 3.66 2.54
CA LEU A 87 9.30 4.38 1.61
C LEU A 87 10.53 4.93 2.31
N PHE A 88 10.40 5.41 3.54
CA PHE A 88 11.52 5.92 4.34
C PHE A 88 12.53 4.82 4.68
N THR A 89 12.07 3.65 5.13
CA THR A 89 12.95 2.50 5.37
C THR A 89 13.71 2.09 4.10
N GLU A 90 13.05 2.11 2.94
CA GLU A 90 13.72 1.85 1.66
C GLU A 90 14.74 2.95 1.32
N LEU A 91 14.40 4.22 1.55
CA LEU A 91 15.27 5.36 1.29
C LEU A 91 16.54 5.33 2.16
N GLU A 92 16.41 5.14 3.47
CA GLU A 92 17.53 5.05 4.41
C GLU A 92 18.54 3.97 3.99
N SER A 93 18.04 2.81 3.55
CA SER A 93 18.90 1.72 3.08
C SER A 93 19.74 2.08 1.85
N ARG A 94 19.30 3.06 1.05
CA ARG A 94 19.95 3.49 -0.20
C ARG A 94 20.79 4.76 -0.04
N ILE A 95 20.52 5.58 0.97
CA ILE A 95 21.24 6.85 1.22
C ILE A 95 22.67 6.62 1.73
N ASN A 96 22.95 5.47 2.35
CA ASN A 96 24.22 5.26 3.04
C ASN A 96 25.44 5.46 2.12
N GLY A 97 26.31 6.42 2.48
CA GLY A 97 27.50 6.79 1.70
C GLY A 97 27.28 7.79 0.56
N LYS A 98 26.09 8.37 0.41
CA LYS A 98 25.76 9.38 -0.61
C LYS A 98 25.75 10.78 0.03
N ARG A 99 26.32 11.77 -0.68
CA ARG A 99 26.39 13.18 -0.24
C ARG A 99 25.14 13.96 -0.66
N ILE A 100 24.60 13.65 -1.84
CA ILE A 100 23.47 14.36 -2.43
C ILE A 100 22.40 13.35 -2.84
N VAL A 101 21.15 13.60 -2.43
CA VAL A 101 20.00 12.79 -2.79
C VAL A 101 19.01 13.67 -3.56
N VAL A 102 18.71 13.29 -4.79
CA VAL A 102 17.73 13.97 -5.65
C VAL A 102 16.49 13.09 -5.76
N LEU A 103 15.37 13.60 -5.25
CA LEU A 103 14.07 12.92 -5.31
C LEU A 103 13.19 13.57 -6.38
N LYS A 104 12.74 12.78 -7.36
CA LYS A 104 11.78 13.20 -8.40
C LYS A 104 10.36 12.82 -7.97
N TRP A 105 9.47 13.82 -7.99
CA TRP A 105 8.09 13.76 -7.47
C TRP A 105 7.01 13.75 -8.54
N ASP A 106 7.40 13.67 -9.81
CA ASP A 106 6.52 13.80 -10.96
C ASP A 106 5.44 12.70 -11.06
N ALA A 107 5.63 11.59 -10.37
CA ALA A 107 4.70 10.45 -10.32
C ALA A 107 4.01 10.27 -8.96
N VAL A 108 3.90 11.34 -8.16
CA VAL A 108 3.17 11.34 -6.88
C VAL A 108 1.83 12.04 -7.06
N PRO A 109 0.72 11.28 -7.22
CA PRO A 109 -0.59 11.86 -7.52
C PRO A 109 -1.25 12.55 -6.32
N VAL A 110 -0.91 12.14 -5.10
CA VAL A 110 -1.50 12.66 -3.85
C VAL A 110 -0.41 12.70 -2.77
N LEU A 111 -0.39 13.79 -2.00
CA LEU A 111 0.44 13.97 -0.81
C LEU A 111 -0.45 14.40 0.37
N ASP A 112 -0.37 13.70 1.50
CA ASP A 112 -1.06 14.10 2.75
C ASP A 112 -0.08 14.70 3.78
N ALA A 113 -0.60 15.13 4.93
CA ALA A 113 0.20 15.68 6.01
C ALA A 113 1.22 14.68 6.59
N GLY A 114 0.91 13.39 6.61
CA GLY A 114 1.83 12.35 7.06
C GLY A 114 3.00 12.15 6.09
N GLY A 115 2.73 12.20 4.78
CA GLY A 115 3.74 12.21 3.73
C GLY A 115 4.65 13.44 3.82
N TRP A 116 4.10 14.61 4.17
CA TRP A 116 4.89 15.82 4.40
C TRP A 116 5.79 15.72 5.65
N MET A 117 5.29 15.13 6.74
CA MET A 117 6.04 14.99 7.99
C MET A 117 7.30 14.14 7.82
N LEU A 118 7.28 13.17 6.90
CA LEU A 118 8.46 12.36 6.57
C LEU A 118 9.69 13.21 6.22
N PHE A 119 9.48 14.34 5.55
CA PHE A 119 10.57 15.23 5.14
C PHE A 119 11.15 16.07 6.27
N SER A 120 10.40 16.27 7.35
CA SER A 120 10.92 17.01 8.51
C SER A 120 11.97 16.23 9.31
N VAL A 121 12.16 14.95 8.99
CA VAL A 121 13.05 14.01 9.68
C VAL A 121 14.32 13.69 8.87
N LEU A 122 14.37 14.09 7.59
CA LEU A 122 15.54 13.98 6.70
C LEU A 122 16.42 15.23 6.78
#